data_AF-A0A9E3C5Q8-F1
#
_entry.id   AF-A0A9E3C5Q8-F1
#
_cell.length_a   1.000
_cell.length_b   1.000
_cell.length_c   1.000
_cell.angle_alpha   90.00
_cell.angle_beta   90.00
_cell.angle_gamma   90.00
#
_symmetry.space_group_name_H-M   'P 1'
#
loop_
_entity.id
_entity.type
_entity.pdbx_description
1 polymer ?
#
loop_
_entity_poly.entity_id
_entity_poly.type
_entity_poly.pdbx_seq_one_letter_code
_entity_poly.pdbx_strand_id
1 'polypeptide(L)'
;MPLLSLWASNPQAILQLNIEQVVANAGDGKLKDESTCSHELRTFLTQVPGERLSEYAEHCLSNSFPKSGIVLQDIVNELGRRLDYQVENGRYQGVVGSIGFDGIWSSPESNDIVVEVKTTDAYRIALDTVATYRSKLQAAGKLKGHASILIVVGREDTGELEAQVRGSRHAWDMRLISIDALITLVKLKESTEAGVTGSKLRSVLIPMEFTRLDALVDVMFTTAKDVETTAGTEKPLPPGSDGTVESKTTGWQFTDQELLRGKHDEILMALGRRDDKKLIKRSMALYWDATHAYRVACTISKRYTKKGAPPYWYAYHPTWNVFLGDGEVGKLVLGCMDLRVAFALPLATVKRHLGDFNTTGKEDGSIYWHLNILEPEPGIYTLHLPKSASQLPLNEFILPLL
;
A
#
# COMPACT_ATOMS: atom_id res chain seq x y z
N MET A 1 0.04 -23.09 -15.99
CA MET A 1 -0.48 -22.17 -14.97
C MET A 1 -1.83 -21.61 -15.38
N PRO A 2 -2.93 -22.37 -15.22
CA PRO A 2 -4.25 -21.98 -15.73
C PRO A 2 -4.72 -20.64 -15.17
N LEU A 3 -4.70 -20.42 -13.85
CA LEU A 3 -5.21 -19.17 -13.26
C LEU A 3 -4.42 -17.96 -13.74
N LEU A 4 -3.08 -18.00 -13.67
CA LEU A 4 -2.25 -16.86 -14.07
C LEU A 4 -2.33 -16.58 -15.57
N SER A 5 -2.47 -17.61 -16.41
CA SER A 5 -2.67 -17.44 -17.85
C SER A 5 -4.03 -16.81 -18.19
N LEU A 6 -5.09 -17.24 -17.50
CA LEU A 6 -6.42 -16.64 -17.63
C LEU A 6 -6.44 -15.21 -17.07
N TRP A 7 -5.76 -14.97 -15.95
CA TRP A 7 -5.58 -13.65 -15.36
C TRP A 7 -4.78 -12.70 -16.26
N ALA A 8 -3.80 -13.19 -17.01
CA ALA A 8 -3.08 -12.39 -18.00
C ALA A 8 -3.95 -12.07 -19.22
N SER A 9 -4.78 -13.02 -19.66
CA SER A 9 -5.57 -12.89 -20.90
C SER A 9 -6.89 -12.14 -20.70
N ASN A 10 -7.58 -12.37 -19.58
CA ASN A 10 -8.88 -11.80 -19.27
C ASN A 10 -9.04 -11.52 -17.76
N PRO A 11 -8.42 -10.46 -17.24
CA PRO A 11 -8.53 -10.09 -15.83
C PRO A 11 -9.99 -9.91 -15.38
N GLN A 12 -10.82 -9.26 -16.22
CA GLN A 12 -12.20 -8.93 -15.86
C GLN A 12 -13.06 -10.16 -15.60
N ALA A 13 -12.90 -11.23 -16.38
CA ALA A 13 -13.60 -12.49 -16.14
C ALA A 13 -13.19 -13.14 -14.81
N ILE A 14 -11.90 -13.11 -14.48
CA ILE A 14 -11.40 -13.68 -13.22
C ILE A 14 -11.84 -12.84 -12.02
N LEU A 15 -11.94 -11.51 -12.16
CA LEU A 15 -12.48 -10.63 -11.12
C LEU A 15 -13.97 -10.86 -10.86
N GLN A 16 -14.71 -11.58 -11.70
CA GLN A 16 -16.11 -11.93 -11.42
C GLN A 16 -16.23 -13.21 -10.58
N LEU A 17 -15.16 -13.99 -10.47
CA LEU A 17 -15.16 -15.24 -9.72
C LEU A 17 -15.12 -14.97 -8.21
N ASN A 18 -15.78 -15.84 -7.44
CA ASN A 18 -15.55 -15.90 -6.00
C ASN A 18 -14.22 -16.63 -5.70
N ILE A 19 -13.74 -16.55 -4.45
CA ILE A 19 -12.44 -17.10 -4.09
C ILE A 19 -12.37 -18.63 -4.23
N GLU A 20 -13.46 -19.35 -3.99
CA GLU A 20 -13.51 -20.81 -4.18
C GLU A 20 -13.28 -21.17 -5.66
N GLN A 21 -13.95 -20.45 -6.57
CA GLN A 21 -13.77 -20.60 -8.01
C GLN A 21 -12.35 -20.21 -8.45
N VAL A 22 -11.77 -19.14 -7.89
CA VAL A 22 -10.38 -18.77 -8.16
C VAL A 22 -9.44 -19.92 -7.78
N VAL A 23 -9.61 -20.52 -6.60
CA VAL A 23 -8.80 -21.66 -6.15
C VAL A 23 -8.99 -22.87 -7.07
N ALA A 24 -10.23 -23.15 -7.50
CA ALA A 24 -10.51 -24.24 -8.44
C ALA A 24 -9.82 -24.06 -9.81
N ASN A 25 -9.58 -22.81 -10.22
CA ASN A 25 -8.87 -22.47 -11.45
C ASN A 25 -7.33 -22.40 -11.27
N ALA A 26 -6.82 -22.48 -10.03
CA ALA A 26 -5.39 -22.41 -9.73
C ALA A 26 -4.73 -23.80 -9.83
N GLY A 27 -3.75 -23.95 -10.72
CA GLY A 27 -3.03 -25.21 -10.90
C GLY A 27 -3.94 -26.41 -11.17
N ASP A 28 -3.98 -27.37 -10.25
CA ASP A 28 -4.82 -28.57 -10.28
C ASP A 28 -6.09 -28.46 -9.39
N GLY A 29 -6.36 -27.26 -8.85
CA GLY A 29 -7.45 -27.00 -7.91
C GLY A 29 -7.22 -27.59 -6.51
N LYS A 30 -6.06 -28.21 -6.23
CA LYS A 30 -5.78 -28.87 -4.96
C LYS A 30 -4.77 -28.07 -4.14
N LEU A 31 -5.30 -27.19 -3.29
CA LEU A 31 -4.50 -26.38 -2.39
C LEU A 31 -3.72 -27.23 -1.36
N LYS A 32 -2.41 -27.39 -1.54
CA LYS A 32 -1.47 -28.11 -0.65
C LYS A 32 -0.17 -27.31 -0.52
N ASP A 33 0.62 -27.61 0.51
CA ASP A 33 1.95 -27.03 0.68
C ASP A 33 2.82 -27.26 -0.56
N GLU A 34 3.52 -26.21 -0.99
CA GLU A 34 4.42 -26.19 -2.15
C GLU A 34 3.79 -26.67 -3.48
N SER A 35 2.45 -26.71 -3.57
CA SER A 35 1.75 -27.15 -4.77
C SER A 35 1.70 -26.06 -5.85
N THR A 36 1.48 -26.45 -7.10
CA THR A 36 1.22 -25.47 -8.17
C THR A 36 0.00 -24.60 -7.86
N CYS A 37 -1.05 -25.18 -7.26
CA CYS A 37 -2.23 -24.45 -6.81
C CYS A 37 -1.89 -23.34 -5.80
N SER A 38 -1.08 -23.64 -4.77
CA SER A 38 -0.70 -22.66 -3.75
C SER A 38 0.16 -21.53 -4.31
N HIS A 39 1.09 -21.85 -5.19
CA HIS A 39 1.93 -20.86 -5.86
C HIS A 39 1.09 -19.94 -6.74
N GLU A 40 0.20 -20.49 -7.57
CA GLU A 40 -0.66 -19.68 -8.44
C GLU A 40 -1.63 -18.80 -7.66
N LEU A 41 -2.26 -19.33 -6.61
CA LEU A 41 -3.15 -18.56 -5.75
C LEU A 41 -2.39 -17.39 -5.11
N ARG A 42 -1.26 -17.65 -4.46
CA ARG A 42 -0.46 -16.61 -3.79
C ARG A 42 0.01 -15.55 -4.78
N THR A 43 0.52 -15.96 -5.95
CA THR A 43 0.90 -15.01 -7.01
C THR A 43 -0.28 -14.19 -7.51
N PHE A 44 -1.46 -14.79 -7.68
CA PHE A 44 -2.67 -14.07 -8.05
C PHE A 44 -3.06 -13.03 -6.98
N LEU A 45 -3.04 -13.40 -5.70
CA LEU A 45 -3.37 -12.50 -4.59
C LEU A 45 -2.45 -11.28 -4.53
N THR A 46 -1.16 -11.43 -4.89
CA THR A 46 -0.26 -10.26 -4.98
C THR A 46 -0.72 -9.24 -6.03
N GLN A 47 -1.43 -9.65 -7.09
CA GLN A 47 -1.75 -8.82 -8.25
C GLN A 47 -3.14 -8.20 -8.21
N VAL A 48 -4.01 -8.64 -7.31
CA VAL A 48 -5.39 -8.12 -7.25
C VAL A 48 -5.47 -6.80 -6.46
N PRO A 49 -6.46 -5.94 -6.75
CA PRO A 49 -6.75 -4.75 -5.94
C PRO A 49 -7.12 -5.11 -4.50
N GLY A 50 -6.90 -4.17 -3.57
CA GLY A 50 -7.19 -4.35 -2.13
C GLY A 50 -8.68 -4.59 -1.85
N GLU A 51 -9.57 -4.01 -2.67
CA GLU A 51 -11.02 -4.24 -2.60
C GLU A 51 -11.36 -5.71 -2.82
N ARG A 52 -10.70 -6.35 -3.79
CA ARG A 52 -10.91 -7.77 -4.09
C ARG A 52 -10.38 -8.69 -3.00
N LEU A 53 -9.26 -8.34 -2.36
CA LEU A 53 -8.79 -9.06 -1.17
C LEU A 53 -9.82 -9.00 -0.04
N SER A 54 -10.47 -7.84 0.13
CA SER A 54 -11.53 -7.65 1.12
C SER A 54 -12.73 -8.57 0.84
N GLU A 55 -13.22 -8.57 -0.40
CA GLU A 55 -14.35 -9.42 -0.83
C GLU A 55 -14.03 -10.92 -0.70
N TYR A 56 -12.80 -11.33 -1.02
CA TYR A 56 -12.36 -12.72 -0.85
C TYR A 56 -12.27 -13.12 0.61
N ALA A 57 -11.78 -12.23 1.49
CA ALA A 57 -11.72 -12.48 2.92
C ALA A 57 -13.14 -12.65 3.49
N GLU A 58 -14.06 -11.74 3.15
CA GLU A 58 -15.47 -11.81 3.57
C GLU A 58 -16.14 -13.10 3.07
N HIS A 59 -15.84 -13.53 1.84
CA HIS A 59 -16.36 -14.78 1.30
C HIS A 59 -15.89 -15.99 2.13
N CYS A 60 -14.61 -16.03 2.56
CA CYS A 60 -14.06 -17.07 3.43
C CYS A 60 -14.72 -17.13 4.81
N LEU A 61 -15.25 -16.01 5.30
CA LEU A 61 -15.90 -15.90 6.60
C LEU A 61 -17.39 -16.21 6.55
N SER A 62 -18.05 -15.78 5.46
CA SER A 62 -19.50 -15.90 5.29
C SER A 62 -19.93 -17.24 4.70
N ASN A 63 -19.06 -17.89 3.92
CA ASN A 63 -19.35 -19.15 3.25
C ASN A 63 -18.42 -20.25 3.75
N SER A 64 -19.01 -21.36 4.18
CA SER A 64 -18.23 -22.56 4.52
C SER A 64 -17.90 -23.32 3.25
N PHE A 65 -16.61 -23.46 2.94
CA PHE A 65 -16.12 -24.31 1.87
C PHE A 65 -14.82 -25.02 2.29
N PRO A 66 -14.47 -26.16 1.65
CA PRO A 66 -13.26 -26.88 1.99
C PRO A 66 -12.03 -25.97 1.91
N LYS A 67 -11.25 -25.91 3.00
CA LYS A 67 -10.01 -25.13 3.11
C LYS A 67 -10.21 -23.60 3.15
N SER A 68 -11.40 -23.10 3.46
CA SER A 68 -11.63 -21.65 3.62
C SER A 68 -10.65 -21.00 4.60
N GLY A 69 -10.32 -21.66 5.72
CA GLY A 69 -9.31 -21.16 6.67
C GLY A 69 -7.90 -21.06 6.10
N ILE A 70 -7.51 -21.99 5.22
CA ILE A 70 -6.20 -21.99 4.56
C ILE A 70 -6.12 -20.87 3.51
N VAL A 71 -7.19 -20.68 2.75
CA VAL A 71 -7.30 -19.58 1.79
C VAL A 71 -7.28 -18.23 2.52
N LEU A 72 -7.99 -18.14 3.64
CA LEU A 72 -8.01 -16.95 4.48
C LEU A 72 -6.62 -16.63 5.05
N GLN A 73 -5.85 -17.64 5.46
CA GLN A 73 -4.46 -17.48 5.88
C GLN A 73 -3.61 -16.80 4.78
N ASP A 74 -3.71 -17.23 3.52
CA ASP A 74 -2.97 -16.59 2.42
C ASP A 74 -3.43 -15.15 2.16
N ILE A 75 -4.73 -14.88 2.26
CA ILE A 75 -5.28 -13.51 2.13
C ILE A 75 -4.76 -12.62 3.26
N VAL A 76 -4.79 -13.09 4.51
CA VAL A 76 -4.27 -12.35 5.66
C VAL A 76 -2.77 -12.05 5.49
N ASN A 77 -1.99 -13.03 5.04
CA ASN A 77 -0.58 -12.81 4.74
C ASN A 77 -0.36 -11.77 3.63
N GLU A 78 -1.24 -11.73 2.63
CA GLU A 78 -1.20 -10.69 1.61
C GLU A 78 -1.56 -9.31 2.19
N LEU A 79 -2.56 -9.21 3.07
CA LEU A 79 -2.86 -7.96 3.79
C LEU A 79 -1.65 -7.47 4.60
N GLY A 80 -0.90 -8.38 5.23
CA GLY A 80 0.38 -8.09 5.88
C GLY A 80 1.38 -7.44 4.91
N ARG A 81 1.53 -7.98 3.69
CA ARG A 81 2.37 -7.38 2.66
C ARG A 81 1.89 -5.98 2.26
N ARG A 82 0.58 -5.75 2.19
CA ARG A 82 0.02 -4.42 1.90
C ARG A 82 0.34 -3.38 2.96
N LEU A 83 0.59 -3.80 4.20
CA LEU A 83 1.10 -2.95 5.29
C LEU A 83 2.63 -2.76 5.28
N ASP A 84 3.30 -3.10 4.16
CA ASP A 84 4.76 -3.06 3.96
C ASP A 84 5.56 -4.03 4.86
N TYR A 85 4.95 -5.10 5.40
CA TYR A 85 5.72 -6.17 6.02
C TYR A 85 6.36 -7.08 4.96
N GLN A 86 7.55 -7.58 5.27
CA GLN A 86 8.13 -8.75 4.60
C GLN A 86 7.46 -9.99 5.18
N VAL A 87 6.75 -10.77 4.35
CA VAL A 87 5.92 -11.88 4.83
C VAL A 87 6.40 -13.25 4.33
N GLU A 88 6.81 -14.11 5.27
CA GLU A 88 7.00 -15.56 5.05
C GLU A 88 5.66 -16.26 5.29
N ASN A 89 5.13 -16.94 4.26
CA ASN A 89 3.89 -17.70 4.41
C ASN A 89 4.13 -18.96 5.24
N GLY A 90 3.19 -19.26 6.14
CA GLY A 90 3.11 -20.52 6.85
C GLY A 90 2.71 -21.69 5.96
N ARG A 91 2.79 -22.88 6.55
CA ARG A 91 2.31 -24.11 5.92
C ARG A 91 0.80 -24.26 6.10
N TYR A 92 0.16 -24.92 5.15
CA TYR A 92 -1.25 -25.26 5.23
C TYR A 92 -1.50 -26.48 6.12
N GLN A 93 -0.55 -27.40 6.18
CA GLN A 93 -0.65 -28.60 7.01
C GLN A 93 0.46 -28.65 8.05
N GLY A 94 0.07 -28.93 9.29
CA GLY A 94 1.01 -29.18 10.37
C GLY A 94 1.84 -30.42 10.09
N VAL A 95 3.16 -30.29 10.15
CA VAL A 95 4.10 -31.40 10.04
C VAL A 95 4.67 -31.70 11.42
N VAL A 96 4.63 -32.97 11.83
CA VAL A 96 5.19 -33.41 13.11
C VAL A 96 6.66 -32.98 13.22
N GLY A 97 7.01 -32.31 14.32
CA GLY A 97 8.36 -31.81 14.57
C GLY A 97 8.71 -30.47 13.91
N SER A 98 7.84 -29.92 13.05
CA SER A 98 7.99 -28.55 12.53
C SER A 98 7.34 -27.53 13.47
N ILE A 99 7.83 -26.29 13.43
CA ILE A 99 7.23 -25.18 14.19
C ILE A 99 6.03 -24.65 13.39
N GLY A 100 4.84 -24.66 14.00
CA GLY A 100 3.61 -24.21 13.37
C GLY A 100 3.45 -22.69 13.44
N PHE A 101 3.12 -22.06 12.32
CA PHE A 101 2.71 -20.67 12.21
C PHE A 101 1.98 -20.48 10.88
N ASP A 102 1.07 -19.49 10.82
CA ASP A 102 0.32 -19.20 9.60
C ASP A 102 1.02 -18.15 8.73
N GLY A 103 1.78 -17.25 9.37
CA GLY A 103 2.70 -16.32 8.72
C GLY A 103 3.73 -15.72 9.68
N ILE A 104 4.85 -15.26 9.14
CA ILE A 104 5.81 -14.42 9.86
C ILE A 104 5.90 -13.09 9.12
N TRP A 105 5.62 -11.99 9.81
CA TRP A 105 5.66 -10.64 9.26
C TRP A 105 6.80 -9.87 9.89
N SER A 106 7.78 -9.48 9.09
CA SER A 106 8.93 -8.68 9.50
C SER A 106 8.78 -7.25 9.03
N SER A 107 8.79 -6.31 9.98
CA SER A 107 8.63 -4.89 9.69
C SER A 107 9.98 -4.24 9.34
N PRO A 108 9.99 -3.14 8.57
CA PRO A 108 11.20 -2.34 8.37
C PRO A 108 11.82 -1.81 9.68
N GLU A 109 11.01 -1.66 10.73
CA GLU A 109 11.40 -1.22 12.07
C GLU A 109 12.03 -2.34 12.93
N SER A 110 12.34 -3.50 12.35
CA SER A 110 12.94 -4.65 13.07
C SER A 110 12.04 -5.24 14.17
N ASN A 111 10.73 -5.18 13.97
CA ASN A 111 9.76 -5.92 14.77
C ASN A 111 9.19 -7.07 13.95
N ASP A 112 9.11 -8.23 14.59
CA ASP A 112 8.51 -9.41 13.98
C ASP A 112 7.19 -9.78 14.63
N ILE A 113 6.29 -10.29 13.80
CA ILE A 113 4.98 -10.75 14.22
C ILE A 113 4.79 -12.18 13.72
N VAL A 114 4.51 -13.09 14.64
CA VAL A 114 4.03 -14.43 14.31
C VAL A 114 2.52 -14.37 14.21
N VAL A 115 1.98 -14.68 13.03
CA VAL A 115 0.55 -14.59 12.75
C VAL A 115 -0.12 -15.94 12.90
N GLU A 116 -1.29 -15.93 13.52
CA GLU A 116 -2.22 -17.05 13.64
C GLU A 116 -3.59 -16.59 13.15
N VAL A 117 -4.20 -17.34 12.22
CA VAL A 117 -5.47 -16.99 11.58
C VAL A 117 -6.55 -17.96 12.01
N LYS A 118 -7.73 -17.41 12.32
CA LYS A 118 -8.93 -18.18 12.67
C LYS A 118 -10.15 -17.60 11.97
N THR A 119 -10.87 -18.47 11.25
CA THR A 119 -12.17 -18.12 10.63
C THR A 119 -13.24 -17.81 11.68
N THR A 120 -13.10 -18.37 12.89
CA THR A 120 -14.05 -18.20 14.00
C THR A 120 -13.30 -18.11 15.33
N ASP A 121 -13.82 -17.32 16.26
CA ASP A 121 -13.41 -17.19 17.66
C ASP A 121 -13.94 -18.30 18.59
N ALA A 122 -14.98 -19.03 18.17
CA ALA A 122 -15.64 -20.09 18.95
C ALA A 122 -14.73 -21.23 19.43
N TYR A 123 -13.51 -21.36 18.91
CA TYR A 123 -12.54 -22.37 19.34
C TYR A 123 -11.47 -21.76 20.24
N ARG A 124 -11.32 -22.36 21.43
CA ARG A 124 -10.31 -21.97 22.42
C ARG A 124 -8.91 -22.08 21.81
N ILE A 125 -8.21 -20.96 21.69
CA ILE A 125 -6.83 -20.95 21.21
C ILE A 125 -5.90 -21.41 22.34
N ALA A 126 -5.03 -22.37 22.03
CA ALA A 126 -3.97 -22.80 22.93
C ALA A 126 -2.84 -21.75 22.93
N LEU A 127 -3.04 -20.65 23.67
CA LEU A 127 -2.12 -19.51 23.72
C LEU A 127 -0.67 -19.94 24.02
N ASP A 128 -0.49 -20.87 24.97
CA ASP A 128 0.84 -21.40 25.33
C ASP A 128 1.53 -22.11 24.15
N THR A 129 0.77 -22.78 23.29
CA THR A 129 1.31 -23.46 22.11
C THR A 129 1.84 -22.44 21.11
N VAL A 130 1.08 -21.39 20.82
CA VAL A 130 1.49 -20.30 19.91
C VAL A 130 2.71 -19.56 20.48
N ALA A 131 2.71 -19.25 21.77
CA ALA A 131 3.86 -18.66 22.47
C ALA A 131 5.12 -19.53 22.41
N THR A 132 4.96 -20.84 22.55
CA THR A 132 6.05 -21.80 22.42
C THR A 132 6.59 -21.83 20.99
N TYR A 133 5.73 -21.76 19.98
CA TYR A 133 6.15 -21.70 18.58
C TYR A 133 6.95 -20.43 18.28
N ARG A 134 6.48 -19.26 18.71
CA ARG A 134 7.25 -18.00 18.63
C ARG A 134 8.65 -18.15 19.26
N SER A 135 8.72 -18.71 20.46
CA SER A 135 9.99 -18.90 21.18
C SER A 135 10.94 -19.83 20.43
N LYS A 136 10.42 -20.91 19.82
CA LYS A 136 11.20 -21.82 18.98
C LYS A 136 11.68 -21.16 17.69
N LEU A 137 10.85 -20.33 17.04
CA LEU A 137 11.24 -19.58 15.84
C LEU A 137 12.36 -18.59 16.15
N GLN A 138 12.28 -17.91 17.30
CA GLN A 138 13.33 -17.01 17.77
C GLN A 138 14.64 -17.77 18.05
N ALA A 139 14.57 -18.90 18.75
CA ALA A 139 15.75 -19.74 19.00
C ALA A 139 16.37 -20.32 17.71
N ALA A 140 15.55 -20.56 16.67
CA ALA A 140 16.00 -21.00 15.35
C ALA A 140 16.57 -19.87 14.48
N GLY A 141 16.63 -18.63 14.98
CA GLY A 141 17.11 -17.47 14.24
C GLY A 141 16.20 -17.01 13.10
N LYS A 142 14.95 -17.48 13.07
CA LYS A 142 13.97 -17.07 12.06
C LYS A 142 13.36 -15.70 12.34
N LEU A 143 13.39 -15.25 13.60
CA LEU A 143 12.89 -13.94 14.00
C LEU A 143 14.08 -13.01 14.32
N LYS A 144 14.11 -11.85 13.66
CA LYS A 144 15.13 -10.81 13.67
C LYS A 144 14.67 -9.61 14.52
N GLY A 145 14.45 -9.80 15.82
CA GLY A 145 14.16 -8.69 16.74
C GLY A 145 13.19 -9.04 17.86
N HIS A 146 12.45 -8.02 18.32
CA HIS A 146 11.34 -8.22 19.25
C HIS A 146 10.18 -8.88 18.51
N ALA A 147 9.82 -10.09 18.95
CA ALA A 147 8.77 -10.89 18.34
C ALA A 147 7.50 -10.85 19.17
N SER A 148 6.39 -10.50 18.55
CA SER A 148 5.04 -10.59 19.13
C SER A 148 4.17 -11.58 18.36
N ILE A 149 2.98 -11.86 18.86
CA ILE A 149 1.98 -12.71 18.22
C ILE A 149 0.77 -11.86 17.87
N LEU A 150 0.30 -11.98 16.64
CA LEU A 150 -0.95 -11.38 16.18
C LEU A 150 -1.93 -12.49 15.81
N ILE A 151 -3.02 -12.55 16.56
CA ILE A 151 -4.12 -13.44 16.27
C ILE A 151 -5.13 -12.66 15.42
N VAL A 152 -5.41 -13.16 14.22
CA VAL A 152 -6.33 -12.56 13.28
C VAL A 152 -7.61 -13.40 13.23
N VAL A 153 -8.73 -12.79 13.57
CA VAL A 153 -10.02 -13.47 13.75
C VAL A 153 -11.10 -12.96 12.82
N GLY A 154 -11.95 -13.88 12.36
CA GLY A 154 -12.99 -13.60 11.38
C GLY A 154 -14.26 -12.94 11.90
N ARG A 155 -14.65 -13.18 13.16
CA ARG A 155 -15.87 -12.62 13.74
C ARG A 155 -15.52 -11.61 14.81
N GLU A 156 -16.39 -10.62 15.00
CA GLU A 156 -16.23 -9.55 15.98
C GLU A 156 -16.60 -9.95 17.42
N ASP A 157 -17.25 -11.10 17.64
CA ASP A 157 -17.68 -11.54 18.98
C ASP A 157 -16.54 -12.20 19.78
N THR A 158 -15.40 -11.53 19.79
CA THR A 158 -14.13 -12.04 20.32
C THR A 158 -14.03 -11.93 21.84
N GLY A 159 -15.11 -11.56 22.53
CA GLY A 159 -15.07 -11.18 23.95
C GLY A 159 -14.45 -12.26 24.85
N GLU A 160 -14.74 -13.54 24.58
CA GLU A 160 -14.14 -14.67 25.31
C GLU A 160 -12.63 -14.80 25.04
N LEU A 161 -12.22 -14.69 23.78
CA LEU A 161 -10.81 -14.81 23.40
C LEU A 161 -9.98 -13.62 23.89
N GLU A 162 -10.53 -12.42 23.80
CA GLU A 162 -9.92 -11.21 24.35
C GLU A 162 -9.76 -11.33 25.87
N ALA A 163 -10.81 -11.77 26.59
CA ALA A 163 -10.74 -12.03 28.01
C ALA A 163 -9.69 -13.10 28.36
N GLN A 164 -9.59 -14.16 27.55
CA GLN A 164 -8.58 -15.21 27.71
C GLN A 164 -7.16 -14.66 27.55
N VAL A 165 -6.89 -13.88 26.49
CA VAL A 165 -5.57 -13.28 26.25
C VAL A 165 -5.22 -12.30 27.38
N ARG A 166 -6.13 -11.40 27.72
CA ARG A 166 -5.95 -10.39 28.78
C ARG A 166 -5.73 -11.01 30.16
N GLY A 167 -6.44 -12.09 30.48
CA GLY A 167 -6.30 -12.82 31.73
C GLY A 167 -5.09 -13.77 31.79
N SER A 168 -4.36 -13.94 30.68
CA SER A 168 -3.20 -14.82 30.59
C SER A 168 -1.88 -14.08 30.82
N ARG A 169 -0.80 -14.85 31.01
CA ARG A 169 0.57 -14.32 31.01
C ARG A 169 0.99 -13.68 29.68
N HIS A 170 0.21 -13.89 28.62
CA HIS A 170 0.50 -13.46 27.26
C HIS A 170 -0.13 -12.10 26.87
N ALA A 171 -0.73 -11.40 27.83
CA ALA A 171 -1.32 -10.08 27.59
C ALA A 171 -0.33 -9.04 27.03
N TRP A 172 0.98 -9.25 27.23
CA TRP A 172 2.05 -8.34 26.81
C TRP A 172 2.77 -8.77 25.53
N ASP A 173 2.54 -9.98 25.02
CA ASP A 173 3.18 -10.49 23.80
C ASP A 173 2.18 -10.90 22.71
N MET A 174 0.88 -10.96 23.01
CA MET A 174 -0.19 -11.26 22.06
C MET A 174 -1.12 -10.07 21.80
N ARG A 175 -1.50 -9.85 20.55
CA ARG A 175 -2.56 -8.93 20.13
C ARG A 175 -3.61 -9.68 19.31
N LEU A 176 -4.82 -9.15 19.32
CA LEU A 176 -5.97 -9.67 18.61
C LEU A 176 -6.48 -8.58 17.67
N ILE A 177 -6.81 -8.95 16.43
CA ILE A 177 -7.43 -8.05 15.47
C ILE A 177 -8.47 -8.80 14.63
N SER A 178 -9.61 -8.16 14.37
CA SER A 178 -10.58 -8.70 13.41
C SER A 178 -10.07 -8.52 11.98
N ILE A 179 -10.52 -9.38 11.07
CA ILE A 179 -10.19 -9.25 9.65
C ILE A 179 -10.67 -7.91 9.08
N ASP A 180 -11.83 -7.43 9.50
CA ASP A 180 -12.38 -6.14 9.06
C ASP A 180 -11.53 -4.96 9.52
N ALA A 181 -11.03 -4.99 10.77
CA ALA A 181 -10.12 -3.97 11.28
C ALA A 181 -8.78 -4.00 10.52
N LEU A 182 -8.25 -5.19 10.23
CA LEU A 182 -7.01 -5.33 9.44
C LEU A 182 -7.18 -4.81 8.02
N ILE A 183 -8.29 -5.12 7.35
CA ILE A 183 -8.65 -4.57 6.03
C ILE A 183 -8.76 -3.05 6.09
N THR A 184 -9.36 -2.51 7.15
CA THR A 184 -9.48 -1.07 7.35
C THR A 184 -8.11 -0.40 7.47
N LEU A 185 -7.17 -1.00 8.23
CA LEU A 185 -5.78 -0.51 8.30
C LEU A 185 -5.09 -0.53 6.93
N VAL A 186 -5.30 -1.60 6.13
CA VAL A 186 -4.77 -1.68 4.76
C VAL A 186 -5.34 -0.56 3.89
N LYS A 187 -6.66 -0.35 3.91
CA LYS A 187 -7.33 0.72 3.14
C LYS A 187 -6.82 2.11 3.54
N LEU A 188 -6.61 2.36 4.83
CA LEU A 188 -6.03 3.61 5.34
C LEU A 188 -4.58 3.80 4.87
N LYS A 189 -3.78 2.74 4.87
CA LYS A 189 -2.41 2.79 4.35
C LYS A 189 -2.40 3.06 2.85
N GLU A 190 -3.25 2.39 2.08
CA GLU A 190 -3.34 2.55 0.63
C GLU A 190 -3.90 3.93 0.21
N SER A 191 -4.61 4.63 1.09
CA SER A 191 -5.16 5.97 0.85
C SER A 191 -4.26 7.12 1.32
N THR A 192 -3.18 6.85 2.05
CA THR A 192 -2.27 7.87 2.61
C THR A 192 -0.94 7.92 1.85
N GLU A 193 -0.18 9.02 1.95
CA GLU A 193 1.13 9.18 1.27
C GLU A 193 2.33 9.26 2.22
N ALA A 194 2.12 9.61 3.49
CA ALA A 194 3.22 9.86 4.40
C ALA A 194 3.82 8.54 4.94
N GLY A 195 5.15 8.42 4.83
CA GLY A 195 5.87 7.26 5.37
C GLY A 195 5.74 7.11 6.89
N VAL A 196 5.49 8.23 7.60
CA VAL A 196 5.23 8.26 9.05
C VAL A 196 3.91 7.57 9.39
N THR A 197 2.89 7.68 8.53
CA THR A 197 1.61 7.01 8.74
C THR A 197 1.79 5.49 8.70
N GLY A 198 2.61 4.98 7.78
CA GLY A 198 2.85 3.54 7.64
C GLY A 198 3.48 2.90 8.90
N SER A 199 4.51 3.54 9.47
CA SER A 199 5.13 3.04 10.72
C SER A 199 4.18 3.16 11.93
N LYS A 200 3.41 4.25 12.01
CA LYS A 200 2.39 4.44 13.04
C LYS A 200 1.27 3.39 12.94
N LEU A 201 0.76 3.09 11.75
CA LEU A 201 -0.24 2.04 11.54
C LEU A 201 0.29 0.66 11.95
N ARG A 202 1.55 0.33 11.60
CA ARG A 202 2.19 -0.92 12.04
C ARG A 202 2.37 -1.00 13.56
N SER A 203 2.62 0.12 14.22
CA SER A 203 2.81 0.16 15.68
C SER A 203 1.57 -0.29 16.47
N VAL A 204 0.37 -0.11 15.90
CA VAL A 204 -0.90 -0.55 16.51
C VAL A 204 -0.97 -2.08 16.61
N LEU A 205 -0.30 -2.79 15.70
CA LEU A 205 -0.29 -4.25 15.67
C LEU A 205 0.71 -4.87 16.66
N ILE A 206 1.58 -4.05 17.26
CA ILE A 206 2.60 -4.50 18.21
C ILE A 206 2.09 -4.24 19.63
N PRO A 207 2.45 -5.09 20.62
CA PRO A 207 2.09 -4.83 22.01
C PRO A 207 2.55 -3.47 22.56
N MET A 208 1.58 -2.60 22.84
CA MET A 208 1.79 -1.32 23.53
C MET A 208 1.42 -1.41 25.02
N GLU A 209 2.10 -0.63 25.87
CA GLU A 209 1.71 -0.42 27.27
C GLU A 209 0.55 0.58 27.36
N PHE A 210 -0.68 0.08 27.53
CA PHE A 210 -1.91 0.90 27.54
C PHE A 210 -2.11 1.74 28.82
N THR A 211 -1.16 1.74 29.75
CA THR A 211 -1.20 2.66 30.90
C THR A 211 -0.97 4.11 30.47
N ARG A 212 -0.29 4.33 29.33
CA ARG A 212 -0.13 5.64 28.70
C ARG A 212 -0.85 5.68 27.37
N LEU A 213 -1.78 6.62 27.24
CA LEU A 213 -2.62 6.78 26.04
C LEU A 213 -1.96 7.67 24.97
N ASP A 214 -0.90 8.39 25.31
CA ASP A 214 -0.25 9.39 24.44
C ASP A 214 0.10 8.85 23.06
N ALA A 215 0.61 7.61 22.99
CA ALA A 215 0.98 6.96 21.74
C ALA A 215 -0.24 6.62 20.87
N LEU A 216 -1.37 6.23 21.46
CA LEU A 216 -2.61 6.00 20.72
C LEU A 216 -3.18 7.31 20.16
N VAL A 217 -3.15 8.35 20.98
CA VAL A 217 -3.58 9.70 20.59
C VAL A 217 -2.73 10.18 19.41
N ASP A 218 -1.41 10.05 19.48
CA ASP A 218 -0.50 10.45 18.40
C ASP A 218 -0.77 9.68 17.09
N VAL A 219 -1.02 8.36 17.16
CA VAL A 219 -1.41 7.57 15.98
C VAL A 219 -2.74 8.05 15.39
N MET A 220 -3.78 8.25 16.22
CA MET A 220 -5.09 8.72 15.76
C MET A 220 -5.00 10.11 15.11
N PHE A 221 -4.37 11.07 15.78
CA PHE A 221 -4.26 12.45 15.27
C PHE A 221 -3.41 12.53 14.01
N THR A 222 -2.32 11.76 13.92
CA THR A 222 -1.48 11.73 12.72
C THR A 222 -2.23 11.14 11.55
N THR A 223 -2.93 10.02 11.77
CA THR A 223 -3.73 9.38 10.72
C THR A 223 -4.86 10.29 10.25
N ALA A 224 -5.57 10.96 11.16
CA ALA A 224 -6.63 11.90 10.82
C ALA A 224 -6.09 13.10 10.02
N LYS A 225 -4.97 13.69 10.47
CA LYS A 225 -4.32 14.80 9.78
C LYS A 225 -3.85 14.40 8.39
N ASP A 226 -3.27 13.23 8.22
CA ASP A 226 -2.80 12.75 6.92
C ASP A 226 -3.98 12.52 5.97
N VAL A 227 -5.10 11.95 6.44
CA VAL A 227 -6.32 11.79 5.63
C VAL A 227 -6.89 13.16 5.20
N GLU A 228 -6.95 14.15 6.10
CA GLU A 228 -7.41 15.51 5.79
C GLU A 228 -6.47 16.24 4.81
N THR A 229 -5.15 16.13 5.03
CA THR A 229 -4.14 16.74 4.17
C THR A 229 -4.13 16.10 2.78
N THR A 230 -4.49 14.81 2.68
CA THR A 230 -4.59 14.08 1.41
C THR A 230 -5.88 14.44 0.65
N ALA A 231 -7.00 14.68 1.35
CA ALA A 231 -8.24 15.14 0.74
C ALA A 231 -8.15 16.59 0.20
N GLY A 232 -7.21 17.39 0.70
CA GLY A 232 -6.89 18.71 0.18
C GLY A 232 -5.55 18.72 -0.54
N THR A 233 -5.52 18.49 -1.85
CA THR A 233 -4.34 18.71 -2.72
C THR A 233 -3.48 19.86 -2.19
N GLU A 234 -2.22 19.57 -1.84
CA GLU A 234 -1.29 20.55 -1.24
C GLU A 234 -1.38 21.87 -2.01
N LYS A 235 -1.86 22.92 -1.33
CA LYS A 235 -1.99 24.25 -1.93
C LYS A 235 -0.60 24.74 -2.31
N PRO A 236 -0.35 25.17 -3.56
CA PRO A 236 0.87 25.87 -3.86
C PRO A 236 0.89 27.17 -3.07
N LEU A 237 1.94 27.39 -2.28
CA LEU A 237 2.32 28.74 -1.86
C LEU A 237 2.63 29.52 -3.15
N PRO A 238 1.96 30.65 -3.41
CA PRO A 238 2.29 31.46 -4.58
C PRO A 238 3.76 31.90 -4.48
N PRO A 239 4.52 31.89 -5.58
CA PRO A 239 5.88 32.42 -5.56
C PRO A 239 5.81 33.93 -5.32
N GLY A 240 6.23 34.37 -4.14
CA GLY A 240 6.49 35.78 -3.83
C GLY A 240 5.52 36.50 -2.88
N SER A 241 5.13 35.91 -1.74
CA SER A 241 4.53 36.68 -0.64
C SER A 241 5.40 36.61 0.60
N ASP A 242 6.18 37.66 0.83
CA ASP A 242 6.68 37.99 2.17
C ASP A 242 5.50 38.06 3.15
N GLY A 243 5.75 37.56 4.36
CA GLY A 243 4.72 37.22 5.33
C GLY A 243 3.69 38.32 5.59
N THR A 244 2.43 37.94 5.49
CA THR A 244 1.33 38.39 6.37
C THR A 244 0.15 37.46 6.14
N VAL A 245 -0.27 36.79 7.22
CA VAL A 245 -1.44 35.89 7.22
C VAL A 245 -2.69 36.76 7.36
N GLU A 246 -3.41 36.98 6.26
CA GLU A 246 -4.82 37.37 6.33
C GLU A 246 -5.68 36.29 5.68
N SER A 247 -6.49 35.66 6.53
CA SER A 247 -7.55 34.74 6.16
C SER A 247 -8.64 35.49 5.39
N LYS A 248 -8.74 35.22 4.09
CA LYS A 248 -9.97 35.45 3.32
C LYS A 248 -10.43 34.14 2.70
N THR A 249 -11.57 33.69 3.19
CA THR A 249 -12.45 32.66 2.64
C THR A 249 -12.61 32.84 1.13
N THR A 250 -12.08 31.89 0.36
CA THR A 250 -12.32 31.77 -1.08
C THR A 250 -13.00 30.43 -1.32
N GLY A 251 -14.08 30.43 -2.10
CA GLY A 251 -14.83 29.23 -2.47
C GLY A 251 -13.95 28.30 -3.31
N TRP A 252 -13.61 27.14 -2.73
CA TRP A 252 -12.77 26.14 -3.39
C TRP A 252 -13.64 25.15 -4.17
N GLN A 253 -13.41 25.05 -5.47
CA GLN A 253 -13.91 23.95 -6.28
C GLN A 253 -12.94 22.76 -6.13
N PHE A 254 -13.26 21.85 -5.21
CA PHE A 254 -12.67 20.52 -5.18
C PHE A 254 -13.00 19.84 -6.52
N THR A 255 -12.01 19.20 -7.17
CA THR A 255 -12.43 18.28 -8.23
C THR A 255 -12.90 17.02 -7.55
N ASP A 256 -13.93 16.44 -8.13
CA ASP A 256 -14.54 15.21 -7.64
C ASP A 256 -13.47 14.12 -7.42
N GLN A 257 -13.45 13.53 -6.23
CA GLN A 257 -12.51 12.46 -5.89
C GLN A 257 -12.65 11.26 -6.84
N GLU A 258 -13.86 10.99 -7.35
CA GLU A 258 -14.07 9.93 -8.33
C GLU A 258 -13.38 10.23 -9.66
N LEU A 259 -13.38 11.50 -10.10
CA LEU A 259 -12.70 11.91 -11.33
C LEU A 259 -11.17 11.80 -11.20
N LEU A 260 -10.61 12.15 -10.04
CA LEU A 260 -9.18 11.96 -9.76
C LEU A 260 -8.79 10.48 -9.74
N ARG A 261 -9.60 9.64 -9.09
CA ARG A 261 -9.35 8.20 -9.04
C ARG A 261 -9.43 7.58 -10.42
N GLY A 262 -10.47 7.91 -11.18
CA GLY A 262 -10.63 7.47 -12.57
C GLY A 262 -9.44 7.89 -13.45
N LYS A 263 -8.93 9.11 -13.27
CA LYS A 263 -7.73 9.58 -14.00
C LYS A 263 -6.47 8.82 -13.60
N HIS A 264 -6.29 8.52 -12.32
CA HIS A 264 -5.21 7.67 -11.82
C HIS A 264 -5.26 6.28 -12.46
N ASP A 265 -6.42 5.64 -12.44
CA ASP A 265 -6.63 4.31 -13.00
C ASP A 265 -6.34 4.28 -14.51
N GLU A 266 -6.81 5.30 -15.25
CA GLU A 266 -6.53 5.46 -16.68
C GLU A 266 -5.01 5.52 -16.97
N ILE A 267 -4.28 6.34 -16.21
CA ILE A 267 -2.82 6.51 -16.35
C ILE A 267 -2.09 5.21 -16.04
N LEU A 268 -2.44 4.54 -14.94
CA LEU A 268 -1.77 3.31 -14.51
C LEU A 268 -2.07 2.15 -15.45
N MET A 269 -3.30 2.06 -15.99
CA MET A 269 -3.64 1.09 -17.03
C MET A 269 -2.84 1.34 -18.30
N ALA A 270 -2.73 2.60 -18.77
CA ALA A 270 -1.94 2.93 -19.94
C ALA A 270 -0.45 2.59 -19.74
N LEU A 271 0.10 2.92 -18.57
CA LEU A 271 1.49 2.63 -18.22
C LEU A 271 1.75 1.12 -18.14
N GLY A 272 0.86 0.40 -17.46
CA GLY A 272 0.94 -1.05 -17.32
C GLY A 272 0.87 -1.77 -18.67
N ARG A 273 0.06 -1.29 -19.62
CA ARG A 273 0.02 -1.83 -20.99
C ARG A 273 1.28 -1.52 -21.78
N ARG A 274 1.77 -0.27 -21.72
CA ARG A 274 2.97 0.15 -22.48
C ARG A 274 4.21 -0.63 -22.03
N ASP A 275 4.34 -0.84 -20.73
CA ASP A 275 5.55 -1.40 -20.12
C ASP A 275 5.40 -2.91 -19.77
N ASP A 276 4.25 -3.52 -20.11
CA ASP A 276 3.87 -4.90 -19.78
C ASP A 276 4.02 -5.23 -18.28
N LYS A 277 3.44 -4.39 -17.43
CA LYS A 277 3.49 -4.49 -15.97
C LYS A 277 2.11 -4.45 -15.35
N LYS A 278 1.91 -5.29 -14.33
CA LYS A 278 0.75 -5.24 -13.44
C LYS A 278 1.12 -4.43 -12.20
N LEU A 279 0.57 -3.23 -12.10
CA LEU A 279 0.85 -2.30 -11.02
C LEU A 279 -0.14 -2.50 -9.88
N ILE A 280 0.42 -2.63 -8.69
CA ILE A 280 -0.28 -2.82 -7.43
C ILE A 280 -0.11 -1.54 -6.62
N LYS A 281 -1.23 -1.02 -6.10
CA LYS A 281 -1.22 0.18 -5.27
C LYS A 281 -0.52 -0.09 -3.95
N ARG A 282 0.46 0.74 -3.62
CA ARG A 282 1.12 0.77 -2.32
C ARG A 282 0.56 1.89 -1.45
N SER A 283 0.34 3.06 -2.03
CA SER A 283 -0.13 4.29 -1.39
C SER A 283 -0.87 5.14 -2.43
N MET A 284 -1.35 6.35 -2.10
CA MET A 284 -2.09 7.16 -3.09
C MET A 284 -1.29 7.40 -4.39
N ALA A 285 -0.05 7.89 -4.28
CA ALA A 285 0.83 8.07 -5.43
C ALA A 285 1.73 6.88 -5.76
N LEU A 286 1.95 5.91 -4.86
CA LEU A 286 2.98 4.90 -5.04
C LEU A 286 2.44 3.54 -5.47
N TYR A 287 3.10 2.94 -6.45
CA TYR A 287 2.74 1.65 -7.05
C TYR A 287 3.98 0.81 -7.34
N TRP A 288 3.84 -0.51 -7.38
CA TRP A 288 4.91 -1.43 -7.79
C TRP A 288 4.37 -2.63 -8.56
N ASP A 289 5.24 -3.41 -9.19
CA ASP A 289 4.90 -4.76 -9.65
C ASP A 289 5.03 -5.80 -8.53
N ALA A 290 4.57 -7.03 -8.77
CA ALA A 290 4.55 -8.10 -7.77
C ALA A 290 5.94 -8.50 -7.25
N THR A 291 7.01 -8.19 -7.98
CA THR A 291 8.40 -8.46 -7.55
C THR A 291 9.04 -7.27 -6.83
N HIS A 292 8.34 -6.13 -6.75
CA HIS A 292 8.82 -4.84 -6.27
C HIS A 292 10.04 -4.27 -7.04
N ALA A 293 10.36 -4.84 -8.21
CA ALA A 293 11.48 -4.41 -9.05
C ALA A 293 11.09 -3.23 -9.94
N TYR A 294 9.82 -3.15 -10.35
CA TYR A 294 9.28 -2.03 -11.10
C TYR A 294 8.45 -1.14 -10.18
N ARG A 295 8.80 0.14 -10.05
CA ARG A 295 8.19 1.07 -9.10
C ARG A 295 7.78 2.38 -9.77
N VAL A 296 6.62 2.88 -9.39
CA VAL A 296 5.99 4.06 -9.99
C VAL A 296 5.49 5.01 -8.91
N ALA A 297 5.76 6.30 -9.08
CA ALA A 297 5.12 7.38 -8.35
C ALA A 297 4.27 8.14 -9.36
N CYS A 298 2.94 8.14 -9.19
CA CYS A 298 1.99 8.81 -10.06
C CYS A 298 1.32 9.95 -9.30
N THR A 299 1.32 11.15 -9.88
CA THR A 299 0.68 12.32 -9.29
C THR A 299 -0.04 13.11 -10.37
N ILE A 300 -1.13 13.78 -10.00
CA ILE A 300 -2.03 14.44 -10.94
C ILE A 300 -2.20 15.90 -10.56
N SER A 301 -2.12 16.78 -11.57
CA SER A 301 -2.34 18.21 -11.42
C SER A 301 -3.54 18.66 -12.26
N LYS A 302 -4.31 19.60 -11.72
CA LYS A 302 -5.28 20.36 -12.52
C LYS A 302 -4.55 21.43 -13.31
N ARG A 303 -5.16 21.86 -14.42
CA ARG A 303 -4.65 23.02 -15.15
C ARG A 303 -4.90 24.32 -14.39
N TYR A 304 -3.83 25.06 -14.13
CA TYR A 304 -3.87 26.40 -13.59
C TYR A 304 -4.02 27.41 -14.73
N THR A 305 -4.99 28.32 -14.60
CA THR A 305 -5.32 29.33 -15.62
C THR A 305 -4.86 30.75 -15.24
N LYS A 306 -4.24 30.90 -14.06
CA LYS A 306 -3.79 32.21 -13.58
C LYS A 306 -2.65 32.73 -14.47
N LYS A 307 -2.78 33.97 -14.94
CA LYS A 307 -1.78 34.63 -15.78
C LYS A 307 -0.41 34.65 -15.09
N GLY A 308 0.61 34.09 -15.75
CA GLY A 308 1.98 34.00 -15.24
C GLY A 308 2.26 32.79 -14.33
N ALA A 309 1.26 31.95 -14.03
CA ALA A 309 1.49 30.68 -13.34
C ALA A 309 1.79 29.56 -14.36
N PRO A 310 2.62 28.58 -14.00
CA PRO A 310 2.82 27.39 -14.82
C PRO A 310 1.49 26.62 -14.95
N PRO A 311 1.15 26.09 -16.15
CA PRO A 311 -0.09 25.35 -16.39
C PRO A 311 -0.30 24.17 -15.44
N TYR A 312 0.77 23.46 -15.07
CA TYR A 312 0.70 22.34 -14.12
C TYR A 312 1.82 22.43 -13.10
N TRP A 313 1.50 22.06 -11.87
CA TRP A 313 2.42 22.05 -10.74
C TRP A 313 2.29 20.75 -9.94
N TYR A 314 3.41 20.22 -9.49
CA TYR A 314 3.50 19.01 -8.66
C TYR A 314 4.55 19.20 -7.56
N ALA A 315 4.29 18.59 -6.40
CA ALA A 315 5.28 18.38 -5.36
C ALA A 315 5.94 17.00 -5.55
N TYR A 316 7.26 16.97 -5.64
CA TYR A 316 8.03 15.73 -5.63
C TYR A 316 8.72 15.57 -4.29
N HIS A 317 8.46 14.45 -3.60
CA HIS A 317 8.93 14.24 -2.23
C HIS A 317 10.18 13.33 -2.18
N PRO A 318 11.11 13.55 -1.22
CA PRO A 318 12.28 12.69 -1.01
C PRO A 318 11.92 11.22 -0.79
N THR A 319 10.79 10.95 -0.13
CA THR A 319 10.27 9.60 0.09
C THR A 319 9.97 8.87 -1.21
N TRP A 320 9.51 9.58 -2.25
CA TRP A 320 9.29 9.00 -3.58
C TRP A 320 10.63 8.66 -4.24
N ASN A 321 11.64 9.51 -4.07
CA ASN A 321 12.98 9.27 -4.62
C ASN A 321 13.64 8.01 -4.02
N VAL A 322 13.47 7.80 -2.72
CA VAL A 322 13.92 6.56 -2.05
C VAL A 322 13.12 5.38 -2.58
N PHE A 323 11.78 5.45 -2.52
CA PHE A 323 10.90 4.38 -2.97
C PHE A 323 11.19 3.92 -4.40
N LEU A 324 11.31 4.86 -5.35
CA LEU A 324 11.59 4.58 -6.76
C LEU A 324 12.99 4.00 -6.96
N GLY A 325 13.94 4.33 -6.08
CA GLY A 325 15.34 3.90 -6.17
C GLY A 325 15.62 2.50 -5.62
N ASP A 326 14.72 1.96 -4.81
CA ASP A 326 14.83 0.59 -4.27
C ASP A 326 14.51 -0.49 -5.33
N GLY A 327 13.88 -0.11 -6.45
CA GLY A 327 13.58 -1.01 -7.57
C GLY A 327 14.64 -0.94 -8.66
N GLU A 328 14.65 -1.94 -9.55
CA GLU A 328 15.49 -1.93 -10.76
C GLU A 328 15.03 -0.84 -11.74
N VAL A 329 13.72 -0.59 -11.81
CA VAL A 329 13.13 0.42 -12.68
C VAL A 329 12.19 1.32 -11.89
N GLY A 330 12.57 2.58 -11.72
CA GLY A 330 11.73 3.62 -11.11
C GLY A 330 11.22 4.62 -12.15
N LYS A 331 9.93 4.95 -12.12
CA LYS A 331 9.34 6.02 -12.95
C LYS A 331 8.49 7.02 -12.14
N LEU A 332 8.64 8.30 -12.44
CA LEU A 332 7.74 9.37 -12.00
C LEU A 332 6.74 9.65 -13.13
N VAL A 333 5.44 9.61 -12.82
CA VAL A 333 4.37 9.83 -13.78
C VAL A 333 3.60 11.09 -13.39
N LEU A 334 3.60 12.05 -14.31
CA LEU A 334 2.93 13.34 -14.17
C LEU A 334 1.65 13.31 -15.01
N GLY A 335 0.51 13.22 -14.33
CA GLY A 335 -0.81 13.27 -14.94
C GLY A 335 -1.38 14.69 -14.98
N CYS A 336 -2.12 15.01 -16.04
CA CYS A 336 -2.82 16.27 -16.21
C CYS A 336 -4.32 15.99 -16.33
N MET A 337 -5.15 16.64 -15.51
CA MET A 337 -6.60 16.36 -15.47
C MET A 337 -7.31 16.60 -16.81
N ASP A 338 -6.91 17.63 -17.55
CA ASP A 338 -7.54 18.06 -18.80
C ASP A 338 -6.89 17.46 -20.06
N LEU A 339 -5.73 16.79 -19.93
CA LEU A 339 -5.05 16.19 -21.07
C LEU A 339 -5.37 14.70 -21.21
N ARG A 340 -5.34 14.22 -22.45
CA ARG A 340 -5.38 12.78 -22.79
C ARG A 340 -3.98 12.15 -22.87
N VAL A 341 -3.01 12.78 -22.23
CA VAL A 341 -1.65 12.28 -22.10
C VAL A 341 -1.18 12.47 -20.67
N ALA A 342 -0.30 11.58 -20.22
CA ALA A 342 0.54 11.76 -19.04
C ALA A 342 2.01 11.70 -19.45
N PHE A 343 2.93 12.04 -18.54
CA PHE A 343 4.36 11.99 -18.80
C PHE A 343 5.03 11.01 -17.85
N ALA A 344 5.62 9.94 -18.37
CA ALA A 344 6.27 8.90 -17.57
C ALA A 344 7.79 8.99 -17.67
N LEU A 345 8.40 9.72 -16.73
CA LEU A 345 9.83 9.99 -16.69
C LEU A 345 10.60 8.89 -15.94
N PRO A 346 11.69 8.35 -16.49
CA PRO A 346 12.61 7.51 -15.74
C PRO A 346 13.21 8.25 -14.53
N LEU A 347 13.39 7.54 -13.41
CA LEU A 347 13.99 8.12 -12.20
C LEU A 347 15.37 8.73 -12.46
N ALA A 348 16.17 8.13 -13.34
CA ALA A 348 17.48 8.64 -13.72
C ALA A 348 17.39 10.05 -14.34
N THR A 349 16.38 10.30 -15.16
CA THR A 349 16.12 11.63 -15.76
C THR A 349 15.73 12.63 -14.68
N VAL A 350 14.84 12.25 -13.76
CA VAL A 350 14.43 13.13 -12.65
C VAL A 350 15.64 13.45 -11.75
N LYS A 351 16.41 12.44 -11.35
CA LYS A 351 17.60 12.59 -10.48
C LYS A 351 18.65 13.52 -11.08
N ARG A 352 18.88 13.45 -12.39
CA ARG A 352 19.82 14.33 -13.11
C ARG A 352 19.49 15.82 -12.91
N HIS A 353 18.20 16.14 -12.76
CA HIS A 353 17.70 17.51 -12.71
C HIS A 353 17.19 17.94 -11.32
N LEU A 354 17.33 17.12 -10.28
CA LEU A 354 16.88 17.48 -8.92
C LEU A 354 17.52 18.77 -8.38
N GLY A 355 18.77 19.03 -8.75
CA GLY A 355 19.48 20.26 -8.40
C GLY A 355 18.90 21.51 -9.06
N ASP A 356 18.20 21.36 -10.19
CA ASP A 356 17.72 22.44 -11.03
C ASP A 356 16.31 22.94 -10.65
N PHE A 357 15.57 22.16 -9.84
CA PHE A 357 14.24 22.53 -9.38
C PHE A 357 14.28 23.45 -8.15
N ASN A 358 13.23 24.28 -8.02
CA ASN A 358 12.96 24.98 -6.77
C ASN A 358 12.54 23.99 -5.69
N THR A 359 12.84 24.34 -4.43
CA THR A 359 12.56 23.50 -3.26
C THR A 359 11.92 24.33 -2.18
N THR A 360 10.95 23.75 -1.49
CA THR A 360 10.37 24.33 -0.27
C THR A 360 10.62 23.39 0.90
N GLY A 361 11.08 23.96 2.02
CA GLY A 361 11.19 23.27 3.30
C GLY A 361 9.91 23.47 4.14
N LYS A 362 9.52 22.43 4.86
CA LYS A 362 8.44 22.44 5.86
C LYS A 362 9.03 22.63 7.27
N GLU A 363 8.18 23.02 8.21
CA GLU A 363 8.56 23.25 9.62
C GLU A 363 9.14 22.00 10.30
N ASP A 364 8.76 20.81 9.85
CA ASP A 364 9.26 19.51 10.33
C ASP A 364 10.64 19.13 9.75
N GLY A 365 11.26 20.03 8.96
CA GLY A 365 12.55 19.81 8.30
C GLY A 365 12.46 19.00 7.01
N SER A 366 11.27 18.52 6.61
CA SER A 366 11.09 17.86 5.32
C SER A 366 11.16 18.88 4.17
N ILE A 367 11.65 18.44 3.01
CA ILE A 367 11.73 19.26 1.80
C ILE A 367 10.94 18.59 0.66
N TYR A 368 10.52 19.37 -0.32
CA TYR A 368 10.01 18.84 -1.58
C TYR A 368 10.46 19.71 -2.77
N TRP A 369 10.53 19.11 -3.95
CA TRP A 369 10.89 19.81 -5.20
C TRP A 369 9.64 20.21 -5.98
N HIS A 370 9.69 21.37 -6.63
CA HIS A 370 8.59 21.91 -7.43
C HIS A 370 8.79 21.53 -8.88
N LEU A 371 7.89 20.70 -9.41
CA LEU A 371 7.89 20.30 -10.82
C LEU A 371 6.80 21.08 -11.54
N ASN A 372 7.19 21.83 -12.58
CA ASN A 372 6.28 22.66 -13.35
C ASN A 372 6.30 22.24 -14.80
N ILE A 373 5.14 21.86 -15.34
CA ILE A 373 5.00 21.64 -16.78
C ILE A 373 4.51 22.92 -17.43
N LEU A 374 5.26 23.36 -18.44
CA LEU A 374 4.93 24.46 -19.32
C LEU A 374 4.40 23.93 -20.66
N GLU A 375 3.63 24.76 -21.34
CA GLU A 375 3.20 24.54 -22.72
C GLU A 375 3.64 25.76 -23.54
N PRO A 376 4.90 25.83 -24.00
CA PRO A 376 5.41 26.97 -24.76
C PRO A 376 4.66 27.18 -26.07
N GLU A 377 4.25 26.08 -26.70
CA GLU A 377 3.41 26.04 -27.89
C GLU A 377 2.32 24.97 -27.70
N PRO A 378 1.12 25.11 -28.29
CA PRO A 378 0.05 24.12 -28.16
C PRO A 378 0.54 22.70 -28.49
N GLY A 379 0.42 21.78 -27.52
CA GLY A 379 0.85 20.39 -27.66
C GLY A 379 2.35 20.12 -27.50
N ILE A 380 3.16 21.16 -27.25
CA ILE A 380 4.58 21.02 -26.88
C ILE A 380 4.70 21.22 -25.38
N TYR A 381 5.11 20.18 -24.65
CA TYR A 381 5.20 20.22 -23.20
C TYR A 381 6.65 20.15 -22.75
N THR A 382 7.01 21.00 -21.80
CA THR A 382 8.36 21.02 -21.22
C THR A 382 8.30 21.08 -19.70
N LEU A 383 9.26 20.45 -19.04
CA LEU A 383 9.46 20.59 -17.60
C LEU A 383 10.41 21.76 -17.35
N HIS A 384 9.97 22.72 -16.55
CA HIS A 384 10.74 23.93 -16.25
C HIS A 384 11.86 23.64 -15.24
N LEU A 385 13.08 24.05 -15.58
CA LEU A 385 14.28 23.93 -14.75
C LEU A 385 14.75 25.33 -14.32
N PRO A 386 14.17 25.92 -13.26
CA PRO A 386 14.35 27.34 -12.94
C PRO A 386 15.78 27.72 -12.58
N LYS A 387 16.53 26.85 -11.88
CA LYS A 387 17.89 27.20 -11.41
C LYS A 387 18.95 27.13 -12.52
N SER A 388 18.71 26.34 -13.56
CA SER A 388 19.58 26.24 -14.74
C SER A 388 19.10 27.12 -15.91
N ALA A 389 17.98 27.84 -15.75
CA ALA A 389 17.31 28.60 -16.80
C ALA A 389 17.05 27.80 -18.09
N SER A 390 16.79 26.49 -17.95
CA SER A 390 16.59 25.56 -19.06
C SER A 390 15.22 24.87 -18.98
N GLN A 391 14.91 24.08 -20.00
CA GLN A 391 13.68 23.31 -20.07
C GLN A 391 14.00 21.90 -20.57
N LEU A 392 13.36 20.89 -19.97
CA LEU A 392 13.44 19.51 -20.42
C LEU A 392 12.21 19.20 -21.29
N PRO A 393 12.36 18.89 -22.59
CA PRO A 393 11.24 18.44 -23.42
C PRO A 393 10.58 17.19 -22.85
N LEU A 394 9.25 17.17 -22.80
CA LEU A 394 8.48 16.03 -22.28
C LEU A 394 7.92 15.12 -23.37
N ASN A 395 8.09 15.49 -24.64
CA ASN A 395 7.52 14.77 -25.79
C ASN A 395 7.98 13.31 -25.86
N GLU A 396 9.22 13.00 -25.46
CA GLU A 396 9.75 11.63 -25.43
C GLU A 396 9.20 10.78 -24.28
N PHE A 397 8.56 11.41 -23.29
CA PHE A 397 7.98 10.74 -22.12
C PHE A 397 6.46 10.60 -22.20
N ILE A 398 5.85 10.98 -23.32
CA ILE A 398 4.40 10.93 -23.51
C ILE A 398 3.88 9.50 -23.30
N LEU A 399 2.86 9.40 -22.46
CA LEU A 399 2.04 8.24 -22.24
C LEU A 399 0.62 8.59 -22.71
N PRO A 400 0.19 8.11 -23.89
CA PRO A 400 -1.17 8.32 -24.38
C PRO A 400 -2.18 7.63 -23.46
N LEU A 401 -3.28 8.33 -23.17
CA LEU A 401 -4.41 7.82 -22.41
C LEU A 401 -5.59 7.56 -23.36
N LEU A 402 -6.51 6.67 -22.98
CA LEU A 402 -7.54 6.12 -23.87
C LEU A 402 -8.88 6.84 -23.77
#